data_AF-A0A6G1GDB5-F1
#
_entry.id   AF-A0A6G1GDB5-F1
#
_cell.length_a   1.000
_cell.length_b   1.000
_cell.length_c   1.000
_cell.angle_alpha   90.00
_cell.angle_beta   90.00
_cell.angle_gamma   90.00
#
_symmetry.space_group_name_H-M   'P 1'
#
loop_
_entity.id
_entity.type
_entity.pdbx_description
1 polymer ?
#
loop_
_entity_poly.entity_id
_entity_poly.type
_entity_poly.pdbx_seq_one_letter_code
_entity_poly.pdbx_strand_id
1 'polypeptide(L)'
;QHHHHRLPNQPPPAKTRRLTMSGYSPTSPQAGSQHGPPSMVGQEGMPAPALRPRGPKLKFTPEDDAKLVELKEKKNLTWKQISEFFPGRSSGTLQVRYCTKLKAKTTVWTSETVQKLRHAMQEYENDRWRVISSKLGSGFSPTACKEKSDEIRAID
;
A
#
# COMPACT_ATOMS: atom_id res chain seq x y z
N GLN A 1 28.67 20.94 -6.62
CA GLN A 1 27.33 20.32 -6.59
C GLN A 1 27.51 18.81 -6.73
N HIS A 2 27.39 18.07 -5.64
CA HIS A 2 27.43 16.60 -5.67
C HIS A 2 26.24 16.07 -4.86
N HIS A 3 25.29 15.44 -5.54
CA HIS A 3 24.16 14.76 -4.91
C HIS A 3 24.42 13.26 -4.90
N HIS A 4 24.53 12.68 -3.70
CA HIS A 4 24.62 11.23 -3.54
C HIS A 4 23.20 10.65 -3.45
N HIS A 5 22.81 9.83 -4.44
CA HIS A 5 21.60 9.04 -4.36
C HIS A 5 21.87 7.75 -3.56
N ARG A 6 21.06 7.50 -2.51
CA ARG A 6 21.09 6.26 -1.73
C ARG A 6 19.95 5.33 -2.17
N LEU A 7 20.26 4.07 -2.43
CA LEU A 7 19.31 3.01 -2.79
C LEU A 7 18.50 2.51 -1.57
N PRO A 8 17.27 2.01 -1.76
CA PRO A 8 16.33 1.78 -0.67
C PRO A 8 16.49 0.37 -0.09
N ASN A 9 17.50 0.11 0.75
CA ASN A 9 17.41 -0.95 1.77
C ASN A 9 18.54 -0.96 2.84
N GLN A 10 19.14 0.18 3.18
CA GLN A 10 20.20 0.17 4.21
C GLN A 10 19.69 0.62 5.59
N PRO A 11 19.99 -0.12 6.67
CA PRO A 11 19.70 0.31 8.04
C PRO A 11 20.58 1.50 8.45
N PRO A 12 20.11 2.35 9.39
CA PRO A 12 20.84 3.53 9.84
C PRO A 12 22.07 3.17 10.70
N PRO A 13 23.17 3.93 10.63
CA PRO A 13 24.36 3.66 11.43
C PRO A 13 24.09 3.90 12.92
N ALA A 14 24.64 3.02 13.76
CA ALA A 14 24.55 3.07 15.21
C ALA A 14 25.18 4.37 15.75
N LYS A 15 24.46 5.06 16.64
CA LYS A 15 24.90 6.31 17.26
C LYS A 15 26.07 6.03 18.21
N THR A 16 27.25 6.50 17.85
CA THR A 16 28.41 6.63 18.73
C THR A 16 28.04 7.54 19.91
N ARG A 17 28.17 7.02 21.13
CA ARG A 17 27.97 7.75 22.39
C ARG A 17 29.13 8.74 22.56
N ARG A 18 28.83 10.04 22.69
CA ARG A 18 29.80 11.03 23.18
C ARG A 18 29.74 11.02 24.71
N LEU A 19 30.86 10.65 25.33
CA LEU A 19 31.08 10.75 26.78
C LEU A 19 31.14 12.23 27.21
N THR A 20 30.43 12.59 28.27
CA THR A 20 30.81 13.69 29.17
C THR A 20 30.62 13.24 30.61
N MET A 21 31.64 13.55 31.40
CA MET A 21 31.98 13.05 32.72
C MET A 21 31.10 13.59 33.86
N SER A 22 31.00 12.76 34.89
CA SER A 22 30.93 13.08 36.34
C SER A 22 29.67 13.71 36.93
N GLY A 23 29.06 12.95 37.85
CA GLY A 23 28.63 13.51 39.14
C GLY A 23 27.33 12.97 39.73
N TYR A 24 27.45 11.95 40.59
CA TYR A 24 26.54 11.57 41.68
C TYR A 24 25.33 10.63 41.38
N SER A 25 25.31 9.49 42.08
CA SER A 25 24.20 8.53 42.29
C SER A 25 23.76 8.61 43.77
N PRO A 26 22.78 7.84 44.33
CA PRO A 26 21.71 7.00 43.76
C PRO A 26 20.31 7.19 44.45
N THR A 27 19.20 6.76 43.82
CA THR A 27 18.12 5.90 44.42
C THR A 27 16.98 5.60 43.41
N SER A 28 16.62 4.32 43.30
CA SER A 28 15.72 3.64 42.34
C SER A 28 14.23 3.64 42.78
N PRO A 29 13.27 2.88 42.16
CA PRO A 29 13.03 2.42 40.77
C PRO A 29 11.55 2.61 40.28
N GLN A 30 11.24 2.06 39.08
CA GLN A 30 9.91 1.65 38.54
C GLN A 30 9.02 2.75 37.93
N ALA A 31 8.34 2.57 36.80
CA ALA A 31 8.21 1.47 35.85
C ALA A 31 7.58 2.01 34.54
N GLY A 32 7.73 1.25 33.45
CA GLY A 32 6.77 1.28 32.34
C GLY A 32 7.27 1.90 31.03
N SER A 33 7.93 1.07 30.22
CA SER A 33 8.11 1.31 28.79
C SER A 33 6.76 1.46 28.08
N GLN A 34 6.44 2.69 27.65
CA GLN A 34 5.51 2.95 26.55
C GLN A 34 6.24 3.79 25.52
N HIS A 35 6.85 3.15 24.53
CA HIS A 35 7.46 3.86 23.40
C HIS A 35 6.37 4.29 22.41
N GLY A 36 5.63 5.32 22.80
CA GLY A 36 4.84 6.20 21.95
C GLY A 36 4.96 7.63 22.51
N PRO A 37 4.81 8.69 21.69
CA PRO A 37 4.87 10.04 22.21
C PRO A 37 3.82 10.21 23.32
N PRO A 38 4.18 10.77 24.50
CA PRO A 38 3.24 10.92 25.60
C PRO A 38 2.04 11.77 25.14
N SER A 39 0.83 11.31 25.48
CA SER A 39 -0.40 12.05 25.19
C SER A 39 -0.36 13.40 25.90
N MET A 40 -0.22 14.48 25.15
CA MET A 40 -0.23 15.86 25.66
C MET A 40 -1.64 16.32 26.08
N VAL A 41 -2.67 15.49 25.83
CA VAL A 41 -4.05 15.78 26.16
C VAL A 41 -4.25 15.67 27.68
N GLY A 42 -4.41 16.82 28.35
CA GLY A 42 -4.68 16.92 29.78
C GLY A 42 -3.49 17.36 30.64
N GLN A 43 -2.34 17.72 30.06
CA GLN A 43 -1.23 18.32 30.82
C GLN A 43 -1.53 19.77 31.22
N GLU A 44 -1.12 20.14 32.43
CA GLU A 44 -1.28 21.49 32.97
C GLU A 44 -0.57 22.53 32.08
N GLY A 45 -1.32 23.54 31.60
CA GLY A 45 -0.84 24.55 30.65
C GLY A 45 -1.24 24.33 29.18
N MET A 46 -1.80 23.16 28.81
CA MET A 46 -2.35 22.93 27.47
C MET A 46 -3.85 23.25 27.40
N PRO A 47 -4.34 23.81 26.28
CA PRO A 47 -5.76 24.11 26.13
C PRO A 47 -6.60 22.83 26.24
N ALA A 48 -7.79 22.96 26.84
CA ALA A 48 -8.74 21.86 26.95
C ALA A 48 -8.97 21.22 25.56
N PRO A 49 -9.07 19.88 25.45
CA PRO A 49 -9.27 19.22 24.18
C PRO A 49 -10.47 19.82 23.46
N ALA A 50 -10.26 20.24 22.20
CA ALA A 50 -11.31 20.84 21.40
C ALA A 50 -12.55 19.94 21.41
N LEU A 51 -13.70 20.52 21.76
CA LEU A 51 -14.98 19.81 21.73
C LEU A 51 -15.15 19.25 20.31
N ARG A 52 -15.08 17.93 20.18
CA ARG A 52 -15.23 17.28 18.88
C ARG A 52 -16.59 17.69 18.31
N PRO A 53 -16.65 18.38 17.15
CA PRO A 53 -17.93 18.75 16.57
C PRO A 53 -18.68 17.46 16.23
N ARG A 54 -19.71 17.16 17.02
CA ARG A 54 -20.62 16.04 16.76
C ARG A 54 -21.73 16.53 15.85
N GLY A 55 -21.36 16.96 14.64
CA GLY A 55 -22.33 17.08 13.57
C GLY A 55 -22.93 15.71 13.23
N PRO A 56 -24.10 15.65 12.58
CA PRO A 56 -24.65 14.40 12.06
C PRO A 56 -23.58 13.67 11.26
N LYS A 57 -23.16 12.48 11.72
CA LYS A 57 -22.17 11.65 11.02
C LYS A 57 -22.84 11.07 9.78
N LEU A 58 -22.84 11.82 8.68
CA LEU A 58 -23.31 11.34 7.39
C LEU A 58 -22.38 10.20 6.94
N LYS A 59 -22.84 8.96 7.09
CA LYS A 59 -22.13 7.77 6.61
C LYS A 59 -22.27 7.69 5.09
N PHE A 60 -21.27 7.14 4.42
CA PHE A 60 -21.39 6.77 3.01
C PHE A 60 -22.36 5.60 2.86
N THR A 61 -23.37 5.77 2.02
CA THR A 61 -24.27 4.69 1.61
C THR A 61 -23.78 4.01 0.33
N PRO A 62 -24.30 2.84 -0.04
CA PRO A 62 -24.00 2.22 -1.33
C PRO A 62 -24.35 3.12 -2.53
N GLU A 63 -25.42 3.90 -2.43
CA GLU A 63 -25.87 4.84 -3.47
C GLU A 63 -24.87 5.98 -3.62
N ASP A 64 -24.34 6.49 -2.50
CA ASP A 64 -23.26 7.47 -2.51
C ASP A 64 -22.01 6.94 -3.21
N ASP A 65 -21.63 5.70 -2.90
CA ASP A 65 -20.44 5.05 -3.47
C ASP A 65 -20.62 4.82 -4.99
N ALA A 66 -21.81 4.38 -5.42
CA ALA A 66 -22.14 4.21 -6.84
C ALA A 66 -22.08 5.54 -7.62
N LYS A 67 -22.66 6.61 -7.05
CA LYS A 67 -22.61 7.95 -7.62
C LYS A 67 -21.17 8.47 -7.71
N LEU A 68 -20.36 8.22 -6.68
CA LEU A 68 -18.96 8.65 -6.64
C LEU A 68 -18.13 7.98 -7.74
N VAL A 69 -18.33 6.68 -7.94
CA VAL A 69 -17.70 5.89 -9.02
C VAL A 69 -18.14 6.38 -10.39
N GLU A 70 -19.45 6.55 -10.63
CA GLU A 70 -19.97 7.03 -11.91
C GLU A 70 -19.35 8.38 -12.31
N LEU A 71 -19.39 9.36 -11.40
CA LEU A 71 -18.88 10.69 -11.68
C LEU A 71 -17.37 10.67 -11.94
N LYS A 72 -16.62 9.80 -11.25
CA LYS A 72 -15.16 9.74 -11.36
C LYS A 72 -14.67 8.98 -12.59
N GLU A 73 -15.31 7.86 -12.93
CA GLU A 73 -14.84 6.92 -13.95
C GLU A 73 -15.59 7.05 -15.26
N LYS A 74 -16.91 7.28 -15.23
CA LYS A 74 -17.72 7.39 -16.45
C LYS A 74 -17.75 8.82 -16.98
N LYS A 75 -17.91 9.80 -16.09
CA LYS A 75 -17.95 11.24 -16.45
C LYS A 75 -16.61 11.94 -16.36
N ASN A 76 -15.57 11.25 -15.89
CA ASN A 76 -14.19 11.75 -15.79
C ASN A 76 -14.06 13.11 -15.07
N LEU A 77 -14.92 13.39 -14.08
CA LEU A 77 -14.90 14.66 -13.37
C LEU A 77 -13.72 14.76 -12.38
N THR A 78 -13.31 16.00 -12.11
CA THR A 78 -12.34 16.30 -11.04
C THR A 78 -12.99 16.16 -9.66
N TRP A 79 -12.20 15.90 -8.62
CA TRP A 79 -12.73 15.79 -7.24
C TRP A 79 -13.47 17.04 -6.77
N LYS A 80 -13.06 18.22 -7.25
CA LYS A 80 -13.72 19.49 -6.95
C LYS A 80 -15.13 19.52 -7.54
N GLN A 81 -15.27 19.21 -8.83
CA GLN A 81 -16.58 19.13 -9.50
C GLN A 81 -17.45 18.04 -8.87
N ILE A 82 -16.88 16.89 -8.53
CA ILE A 82 -17.62 15.80 -7.87
C ILE A 82 -18.20 16.28 -6.52
N SER A 83 -17.46 17.09 -5.75
CA SER A 83 -17.93 17.55 -4.44
C SER A 83 -19.19 18.42 -4.50
N GLU A 84 -19.47 19.06 -5.64
CA GLU A 84 -20.71 19.81 -5.86
C GLU A 84 -21.95 18.90 -5.82
N PHE A 85 -21.80 17.60 -6.07
CA PHE A 85 -22.87 16.61 -6.03
C PHE A 85 -23.01 15.89 -4.68
N PHE A 86 -22.16 16.20 -3.70
CA PHE A 86 -22.14 15.59 -2.37
C PHE A 86 -22.17 16.67 -1.28
N PRO A 87 -23.35 17.25 -0.98
CA PRO A 87 -23.47 18.29 0.03
C PRO A 87 -22.93 17.79 1.38
N GLY A 88 -22.12 18.62 2.04
CA GLY A 88 -21.51 18.28 3.32
C GLY A 88 -20.30 17.34 3.26
N ARG A 89 -19.80 16.98 2.06
CA ARG A 89 -18.54 16.23 1.88
C ARG A 89 -17.54 17.04 1.09
N SER A 90 -16.31 17.11 1.60
CA SER A 90 -15.22 17.75 0.86
C SER A 90 -14.69 16.85 -0.25
N SER A 91 -14.11 17.45 -1.28
CA SER A 91 -13.39 16.74 -2.35
C SER A 91 -12.33 15.77 -1.82
N GLY A 92 -11.59 16.16 -0.77
CA GLY A 92 -10.60 15.32 -0.11
C GLY A 92 -11.21 14.09 0.56
N THR A 93 -12.35 14.23 1.26
CA THR A 93 -13.06 13.09 1.86
C THR A 93 -13.52 12.09 0.79
N LEU A 94 -14.02 12.58 -0.34
CA LEU A 94 -14.47 11.75 -1.46
C LEU A 94 -13.29 11.02 -2.14
N GLN A 95 -12.16 11.71 -2.34
CA GLN A 95 -10.95 11.10 -2.88
C GLN A 95 -10.44 9.97 -1.98
N VAL A 96 -10.37 10.19 -0.67
CA VAL A 96 -9.95 9.16 0.29
C VAL A 96 -10.91 7.97 0.27
N ARG A 97 -12.23 8.22 0.27
CA ARG A 97 -13.25 7.15 0.16
C ARG A 97 -13.03 6.32 -1.10
N TYR A 98 -12.89 6.97 -2.25
CA TYR A 98 -12.71 6.30 -3.52
C TYR A 98 -11.43 5.47 -3.54
N CYS A 99 -10.28 6.07 -3.21
CA CYS A 99 -8.99 5.38 -3.27
C CYS A 99 -8.88 4.22 -2.28
N THR A 100 -9.50 4.32 -1.10
CA THR A 100 -9.36 3.30 -0.04
C THR A 100 -10.46 2.24 -0.05
N LYS A 101 -11.67 2.55 -0.54
CA LYS A 101 -12.83 1.65 -0.44
C LYS A 101 -13.44 1.23 -1.78
N LEU A 102 -13.27 2.03 -2.84
CA LEU A 102 -14.03 1.84 -4.08
C LEU A 102 -13.17 1.44 -5.27
N LYS A 103 -12.03 2.12 -5.52
CA LYS A 103 -11.23 1.95 -6.74
C LYS A 103 -10.87 0.48 -7.03
N ALA A 104 -10.54 -0.29 -5.99
CA ALA A 104 -10.22 -1.72 -6.15
C ALA A 104 -11.45 -2.57 -6.50
N LYS A 105 -12.63 -2.23 -5.97
CA LYS A 105 -13.89 -2.91 -6.30
C LYS A 105 -14.35 -2.61 -7.73
N THR A 106 -13.99 -1.45 -8.27
CA THR A 106 -14.35 -1.06 -9.64
C THR A 106 -13.29 -1.38 -10.68
N THR A 107 -12.18 -2.05 -10.36
CA THR A 107 -11.26 -2.51 -11.42
C THR A 107 -12.00 -3.53 -12.30
N VAL A 108 -12.57 -3.05 -13.39
CA VAL A 108 -13.26 -3.88 -14.39
C VAL A 108 -12.20 -4.53 -15.27
N TRP A 109 -12.19 -5.86 -15.28
CA TRP A 109 -11.44 -6.64 -16.24
C TRP A 109 -12.10 -6.48 -17.62
N THR A 110 -11.51 -5.66 -18.49
CA THR A 110 -11.98 -5.50 -19.86
C THR A 110 -11.44 -6.63 -20.73
N SER A 111 -12.11 -6.93 -21.85
CA SER A 111 -11.62 -7.95 -22.79
C SER A 111 -10.17 -7.70 -23.21
N GLU A 112 -9.79 -6.43 -23.39
CA GLU A 112 -8.43 -6.03 -23.73
C GLU A 112 -7.44 -6.31 -22.59
N THR A 113 -7.75 -5.95 -21.34
CA THR A 113 -6.82 -6.20 -20.21
C THR A 113 -6.72 -7.68 -19.88
N VAL A 114 -7.81 -8.44 -20.05
CA VAL A 114 -7.78 -9.90 -19.92
C VAL A 114 -6.94 -10.52 -21.04
N GLN A 115 -7.04 -10.02 -22.28
CA GLN A 115 -6.20 -10.50 -23.38
C GLN A 115 -4.71 -10.20 -23.13
N LYS A 116 -4.37 -9.00 -22.65
CA LYS A 116 -3.01 -8.65 -22.24
C LYS A 116 -2.49 -9.58 -21.13
N LEU A 117 -3.35 -9.89 -20.15
CA LEU A 117 -3.02 -10.84 -19.08
C LEU A 117 -2.74 -12.24 -19.65
N ARG A 118 -3.62 -12.76 -20.51
CA ARG A 118 -3.43 -14.08 -21.14
C ARG A 118 -2.11 -14.15 -21.92
N HIS A 119 -1.80 -13.11 -22.70
CA HIS A 119 -0.54 -13.03 -23.43
C HIS A 119 0.67 -13.03 -22.49
N ALA A 120 0.64 -12.21 -21.44
CA ALA A 120 1.73 -12.17 -20.45
C ALA A 120 1.94 -13.52 -19.73
N MET A 121 0.86 -14.25 -19.44
CA MET A 121 0.95 -15.60 -18.86
C MET A 121 1.60 -16.58 -19.83
N GLN A 122 1.20 -16.56 -21.11
CA GLN A 122 1.79 -17.43 -22.14
C GLN A 122 3.29 -17.16 -22.34
N GLU A 123 3.67 -15.88 -22.42
CA GLU A 123 5.08 -15.49 -22.53
C GLU A 123 5.89 -15.96 -21.33
N TYR A 124 5.35 -15.79 -20.12
CA TYR A 124 6.00 -16.31 -18.91
C TYR A 124 6.18 -17.83 -18.96
N GLU A 125 5.17 -18.59 -19.42
CA GLU A 125 5.31 -20.04 -19.58
C GLU A 125 6.41 -20.39 -20.58
N ASN A 126 6.48 -19.70 -21.71
CA ASN A 126 7.52 -19.91 -22.72
C ASN A 126 8.92 -19.63 -22.16
N ASP A 127 9.09 -18.49 -21.48
CA ASP A 127 10.35 -18.09 -20.88
C ASP A 127 10.76 -19.02 -19.74
N ARG A 128 9.80 -19.47 -18.92
CA ARG A 128 10.04 -20.44 -17.85
C ARG A 128 10.69 -21.70 -18.39
N TRP A 129 10.16 -22.26 -19.47
CA TRP A 129 10.72 -23.47 -20.07
C TRP A 129 12.06 -23.24 -20.76
N ARG A 130 12.26 -22.05 -21.34
CA ARG A 130 13.55 -21.65 -21.90
C ARG A 130 14.64 -21.62 -20.83
N VAL A 131 14.34 -21.04 -19.67
CA VAL A 131 15.27 -21.00 -18.53
C VAL A 131 15.57 -22.40 -18.01
N ILE A 132 14.55 -23.26 -17.86
CA ILE A 132 14.72 -24.64 -17.38
C ILE A 132 15.58 -25.45 -18.35
N SER A 133 15.27 -25.42 -19.64
CA SER A 133 16.05 -26.07 -20.70
C SER A 133 17.51 -25.65 -20.65
N SER A 134 17.79 -24.35 -20.54
CA SER A 134 19.15 -23.84 -20.42
C SER A 134 19.90 -24.38 -19.20
N LYS A 135 19.21 -24.73 -18.11
CA LYS A 135 19.81 -25.32 -16.92
C LYS A 135 20.08 -26.82 -17.07
N LEU A 136 19.29 -27.53 -17.85
CA LEU A 136 19.49 -28.97 -18.13
C LEU A 136 20.57 -29.23 -19.18
N GLY A 137 20.89 -28.24 -20.02
CA GLY A 137 21.96 -28.31 -21.01
C GLY A 137 21.46 -28.51 -22.44
N SER A 138 22.39 -28.56 -23.39
CA SER A 138 22.13 -28.46 -24.84
C SER A 138 21.33 -29.61 -25.47
N GLY A 139 20.97 -30.64 -24.70
CA GLY A 139 20.16 -31.77 -25.16
C GLY A 139 18.66 -31.68 -24.85
N PHE A 140 18.23 -30.71 -24.04
CA PHE A 140 16.85 -30.64 -23.57
C PHE A 140 16.18 -29.38 -24.11
N SER A 141 15.25 -29.51 -25.05
CA SER A 141 14.49 -28.38 -25.55
C SER A 141 13.48 -27.86 -24.51
N PRO A 142 13.09 -26.58 -24.54
CA PRO A 142 12.05 -26.04 -23.66
C PRO A 142 10.75 -26.87 -23.71
N THR A 143 10.35 -27.28 -24.92
CA THR A 143 9.15 -28.11 -25.13
C THR A 143 9.28 -29.48 -24.48
N ALA A 144 10.42 -30.16 -24.64
CA ALA A 144 10.65 -31.46 -24.00
C ALA A 144 10.65 -31.34 -22.46
N CYS A 145 11.19 -30.25 -21.91
CA CYS A 145 11.13 -29.98 -20.48
C CYS A 145 9.68 -29.81 -19.98
N LYS A 146 8.84 -29.15 -20.79
CA LYS A 146 7.42 -28.96 -20.50
C LYS A 146 6.68 -30.28 -20.47
N GLU A 147 6.76 -31.05 -21.56
CA GLU A 147 6.11 -32.35 -21.68
C GLU A 147 6.51 -33.27 -20.53
N LYS A 148 7.82 -33.33 -20.22
CA LYS A 148 8.29 -34.16 -19.12
C LYS A 148 7.76 -33.72 -17.76
N SER A 149 7.65 -32.43 -17.51
CA SER A 149 7.05 -31.92 -16.28
C SER A 149 5.56 -32.20 -16.19
N ASP A 150 4.83 -32.19 -17.29
CA ASP A 150 3.41 -32.50 -17.31
C ASP A 150 3.18 -33.99 -17.03
N GLU A 151 4.03 -34.88 -17.55
CA GLU A 151 4.06 -36.31 -17.17
C GLU A 151 4.30 -36.50 -15.66
N ILE A 152 5.32 -35.83 -15.10
CA ILE A 152 5.64 -35.95 -13.67
C ILE A 152 4.44 -35.52 -12.81
N ARG A 153 3.78 -34.42 -13.18
CA ARG A 153 2.61 -33.89 -12.45
C ARG A 153 1.35 -34.73 -12.60
N ALA A 154 1.25 -35.58 -13.62
CA ALA A 154 0.11 -36.47 -13.84
C ALA A 154 0.20 -37.78 -13.04
N ILE A 155 1.38 -38.03 -12.43
CA ILE A 155 1.66 -39.23 -11.63
C ILE A 155 1.43 -38.96 -10.12
N ASP A 156 1.50 -37.70 -9.68
CA ASP A 156 1.09 -37.23 -8.34
C ASP A 156 -0.44 -37.03 -8.24
#